data_AF-A0A078H4A1-F1
#
_entry.id   AF-A0A078H4A1-F1
#
_cell.length_a   1.000
_cell.length_b   1.000
_cell.length_c   1.000
_cell.angle_alpha   90.00
_cell.angle_beta   90.00
_cell.angle_gamma   90.00
#
_symmetry.space_group_name_H-M   'P 1'
#
loop_
_entity.id
_entity.type
_entity.pdbx_description
1 polymer ?
#
loop_
_entity_poly.entity_id
_entity_poly.type
_entity_poly.pdbx_seq_one_letter_code
_entity_poly.pdbx_strand_id
1 'polypeptide(L)'
;MITVDSKLEGNFKAEEVKMLLKLGMLCSQSNPENRPSMRHIVQYLEGNVPVPSISFDTAGFGMPNISNETVTQMTTTSTSANFCFEDVTILFGGR
;
A
#
# COMPACT_ATOMS: atom_id res chain seq x y z
N MET A 1 -11.88 -3.07 -18.04
CA MET A 1 -10.64 -3.73 -17.56
C MET A 1 -9.47 -3.14 -18.34
N ILE A 2 -9.01 -1.95 -17.96
CA ILE A 2 -8.01 -1.15 -18.70
C ILE A 2 -6.68 -1.01 -17.95
N THR A 3 -6.54 -1.69 -16.81
CA THR A 3 -5.42 -1.57 -15.87
C THR A 3 -4.39 -2.70 -16.01
N VAL A 4 -4.51 -3.52 -17.04
CA VAL A 4 -3.60 -4.65 -17.31
C VAL A 4 -2.87 -4.38 -18.62
N ASP A 5 -1.58 -4.70 -18.67
CA ASP A 5 -0.78 -4.50 -19.88
C ASP A 5 -1.43 -5.22 -21.08
N SER A 6 -1.68 -4.45 -22.15
CA SER A 6 -2.24 -4.97 -23.40
C SER A 6 -1.40 -6.10 -24.00
N LYS A 7 -0.09 -6.12 -23.74
CA LYS A 7 0.83 -7.16 -24.20
C LYS A 7 0.63 -8.51 -23.53
N LEU A 8 -0.12 -8.57 -22.43
CA LEU A 8 -0.50 -9.85 -21.83
C LEU A 8 -1.61 -10.54 -22.63
N GLU A 9 -2.29 -9.85 -23.55
CA GLU A 9 -3.27 -10.44 -24.48
C GLU A 9 -4.36 -11.30 -23.81
N GLY A 10 -4.71 -10.98 -22.56
CA GLY A 10 -5.68 -11.77 -21.77
C GLY A 10 -5.12 -13.04 -21.14
N ASN A 11 -3.81 -13.33 -21.28
CA ASN A 11 -3.13 -14.47 -20.65
C ASN A 11 -2.81 -14.21 -19.18
N PHE A 12 -3.84 -14.02 -18.37
CA PHE A 12 -3.71 -13.86 -16.93
C PHE A 12 -5.03 -14.21 -16.23
N LYS A 13 -4.94 -14.53 -14.95
CA LYS A 13 -6.15 -14.74 -14.13
C LYS A 13 -6.59 -13.39 -13.55
N ALA A 14 -7.88 -13.07 -13.74
CA ALA A 14 -8.45 -11.83 -13.25
C ALA A 14 -8.29 -11.65 -11.73
N GLU A 15 -8.37 -12.74 -10.97
CA GLU A 15 -8.19 -12.73 -9.51
C GLU A 15 -6.76 -12.38 -9.08
N GLU A 16 -5.75 -12.91 -9.76
CA GLU A 16 -4.34 -12.60 -9.50
C GLU A 16 -4.05 -11.12 -9.79
N VAL A 17 -4.55 -10.60 -10.90
CA VAL A 17 -4.42 -9.18 -11.26
C VAL A 17 -5.10 -8.29 -10.23
N LYS A 18 -6.32 -8.63 -9.82
CA LYS A 18 -7.09 -7.84 -8.83
C LYS A 18 -6.37 -7.80 -7.49
N MET A 19 -5.80 -8.93 -7.07
CA MET A 19 -5.02 -9.04 -5.84
C MET A 19 -3.72 -8.24 -5.93
N LEU A 20 -2.96 -8.38 -7.02
CA LEU A 20 -1.73 -7.62 -7.26
C LEU A 20 -1.96 -6.12 -7.29
N LEU A 21 -3.07 -5.68 -7.87
CA LEU A 21 -3.45 -4.27 -7.91
C LEU A 21 -3.67 -3.73 -6.48
N LYS A 22 -4.40 -4.47 -5.64
CA LYS A 22 -4.59 -4.13 -4.21
C LYS A 22 -3.26 -4.07 -3.46
N LEU A 23 -2.43 -5.10 -3.63
CA LEU A 23 -1.14 -5.20 -2.96
C LEU A 23 -0.18 -4.08 -3.39
N GLY A 24 -0.12 -3.77 -4.69
CA GLY A 24 0.68 -2.67 -5.22
C GLY A 24 0.29 -1.33 -4.61
N MET A 25 -1.02 -1.06 -4.46
CA MET A 25 -1.49 0.16 -3.78
C MET A 25 -1.05 0.24 -2.31
N LEU A 26 -1.09 -0.87 -1.57
CA LEU A 26 -0.57 -0.92 -0.18
C LEU A 26 0.93 -0.63 -0.14
N CYS A 27 1.71 -1.22 -1.04
CA CYS A 27 3.15 -1.00 -1.12
C CYS A 27 3.51 0.44 -1.53
N SER A 28 2.65 1.11 -2.30
CA SER A 28 2.86 2.48 -2.78
C SER A 28 2.26 3.56 -1.87
N GLN A 29 1.80 3.22 -0.65
CA GLN A 29 1.28 4.22 0.28
C GLN A 29 2.31 5.29 0.62
N SER A 30 1.88 6.54 0.68
CA SER A 30 2.74 7.69 0.98
C SER A 30 3.38 7.56 2.37
N ASN A 31 2.60 7.12 3.37
CA ASN A 31 3.12 6.83 4.70
C ASN A 31 3.85 5.47 4.70
N PRO A 32 5.16 5.41 5.01
CA PRO A 32 5.91 4.17 5.05
C PRO A 32 5.39 3.17 6.10
N GLU A 33 4.83 3.65 7.21
CA GLU A 33 4.34 2.79 8.31
C GLU A 33 3.11 1.96 7.92
N ASN A 34 2.36 2.40 6.92
CA ASN A 34 1.22 1.65 6.41
C ASN A 34 1.62 0.56 5.41
N ARG A 35 2.86 0.61 4.90
CA ARG A 35 3.35 -0.37 3.92
C ARG A 35 3.56 -1.73 4.60
N PRO A 36 3.11 -2.83 4.00
CA PRO A 36 3.33 -4.15 4.56
C PRO A 36 4.82 -4.50 4.54
N SER A 37 5.25 -5.28 5.54
CA SER A 37 6.60 -5.85 5.54
C SER A 37 6.78 -6.82 4.37
N MET A 38 8.02 -6.98 3.90
CA MET A 38 8.34 -7.94 2.83
C MET A 38 7.88 -9.38 3.14
N ARG A 39 7.89 -9.78 4.42
CA ARG A 39 7.38 -11.09 4.84
C ARG A 39 5.88 -11.23 4.59
N HIS A 40 5.09 -10.20 4.91
CA HIS A 40 3.65 -10.21 4.61
C HIS A 40 3.40 -10.17 3.10
N ILE A 41 4.17 -9.38 2.35
CA ILE A 41 4.07 -9.32 0.87
C ILE A 41 4.23 -10.71 0.27
N VAL A 42 5.24 -11.48 0.69
CA VAL A 42 5.44 -12.86 0.20
C VAL A 42 4.25 -13.76 0.57
N GLN A 43 3.77 -13.69 1.81
CA GLN A 43 2.62 -14.49 2.24
C GLN A 43 1.35 -14.17 1.45
N TYR A 44 1.14 -12.91 1.08
CA TYR A 44 0.05 -12.54 0.18
C TYR A 44 0.25 -13.17 -1.19
N LEU A 45 1.42 -13.00 -1.81
CA LEU A 45 1.73 -13.53 -3.16
C LEU A 45 1.62 -15.06 -3.25
N GLU A 46 1.96 -15.77 -2.18
CA GLU A 46 1.80 -17.23 -2.07
C GLU A 46 0.34 -17.66 -1.89
N GLY A 47 -0.58 -16.73 -1.59
CA GLY A 47 -1.97 -17.02 -1.29
C GLY A 47 -2.19 -17.59 0.12
N ASN A 48 -1.17 -17.56 0.98
CA ASN A 48 -1.24 -18.05 2.34
C ASN A 48 -2.11 -17.17 3.25
N VAL A 49 -2.16 -15.87 2.94
CA VAL A 49 -2.97 -14.88 3.67
C VAL A 49 -3.71 -14.01 2.66
N PRO A 50 -4.98 -13.65 2.88
CA PRO A 50 -5.69 -12.72 2.01
C PRO A 50 -5.13 -11.29 2.13
N VAL A 51 -5.07 -10.57 1.01
CA VAL A 51 -4.73 -9.14 1.01
C VAL A 51 -5.84 -8.35 1.70
N PRO A 52 -5.51 -7.46 2.66
CA PRO A 52 -6.51 -6.68 3.36
C PRO A 52 -7.35 -5.83 2.40
N SER A 53 -8.64 -5.69 2.72
CA SER A 53 -9.54 -4.86 1.94
C SER A 53 -9.23 -3.38 2.18
N ILE A 54 -8.73 -2.72 1.15
CA ILE A 54 -8.65 -1.26 1.10
C ILE A 54 -10.05 -0.69 0.84
N SER A 55 -10.64 0.04 1.79
CA SER A 55 -11.81 0.89 1.51
C SER A 55 -11.31 2.18 0.84
N PHE A 56 -11.88 2.48 -0.32
CA PHE A 56 -11.69 3.77 -0.97
C PHE A 56 -12.85 4.66 -0.56
N ASP A 57 -12.94 5.00 0.72
CA ASP A 57 -13.94 5.95 1.15
C ASP A 57 -13.61 7.28 0.46
N THR A 58 -14.48 7.62 -0.49
CA THR A 58 -14.34 8.72 -1.44
C THR A 58 -14.37 10.04 -0.67
N ALA A 59 -13.20 10.50 -0.23
CA ALA A 59 -12.96 11.86 0.22
C ALA A 59 -11.45 12.17 0.16
N GLY A 60 -10.86 12.08 -1.04
CA GLY A 60 -9.50 12.53 -1.30
C GLY A 60 -8.60 11.43 -1.82
N PHE A 61 -8.02 11.66 -3.00
CA PHE A 61 -6.84 10.94 -3.45
C PHE A 61 -5.78 11.00 -2.33
N GLY A 62 -5.54 9.90 -1.61
CA GLY A 62 -4.40 9.85 -0.69
C GLY A 62 -4.41 8.83 0.46
N MET A 63 -5.54 8.33 0.96
CA MET A 63 -5.51 7.48 2.16
C MET A 63 -6.56 6.35 2.11
N PRO A 64 -6.16 5.08 1.95
CA PRO A 64 -7.03 3.96 2.31
C PRO A 64 -7.03 3.81 3.83
N ASN A 65 -8.22 3.84 4.44
CA ASN A 65 -8.41 3.49 5.84
C ASN A 65 -8.32 1.97 5.96
N ILE A 66 -7.25 1.47 6.57
CA ILE A 66 -7.14 0.05 6.93
C ILE A 66 -7.80 -0.08 8.30
N SER A 67 -9.07 -0.49 8.32
CA SER A 67 -9.73 -0.89 9.55
C SER A 67 -9.14 -2.23 10.02
N ASN A 68 -8.40 -2.22 11.13
CA ASN A 68 -8.04 -3.42 11.87
C ASN A 68 -8.71 -3.39 13.26
N GLU A 69 -9.75 -4.18 13.47
CA GLU A 69 -10.22 -4.47 14.82
C GLU A 69 -9.31 -5.49 15.51
N THR A 70 -8.21 -5.06 16.12
CA THR A 70 -7.77 -5.67 17.40
C THR A 70 -6.92 -4.67 18.19
N VAL A 71 -7.54 -4.08 19.21
CA VAL A 71 -6.87 -3.29 20.24
C VAL A 71 -5.99 -4.20 21.08
N THR A 72 -4.68 -4.04 20.95
CA THR A 72 -3.78 -4.19 22.10
C THR A 72 -2.93 -2.93 22.17
N GLN A 73 -3.39 -1.99 23.00
CA GLN A 73 -2.61 -0.81 23.38
C GLN A 73 -1.32 -1.28 24.04
N MET A 74 -0.17 -0.89 23.48
CA MET A 74 1.05 -0.64 24.26
C MET A 74 1.85 0.51 23.65
N THR A 75 1.89 1.57 24.43
CA THR A 75 2.62 2.83 24.36
C THR A 75 4.01 2.74 23.72
N THR A 76 4.33 3.59 22.74
CA THR A 76 5.63 4.31 22.68
C THR A 76 5.55 5.51 21.71
N THR A 77 5.86 6.68 22.28
CA THR A 77 6.39 7.93 21.70
C THR A 77 5.97 8.33 20.27
N SER A 78 5.11 9.34 20.19
CA SER A 78 4.88 10.15 19.00
C SER A 78 6.17 10.84 18.55
N THR A 79 6.91 10.26 17.60
CA THR A 79 7.83 11.03 16.77
C THR A 79 7.17 11.19 15.41
N SER A 80 6.42 12.27 15.26
CA SER A 80 5.83 12.66 13.98
C SER A 80 6.95 13.13 13.05
N ALA A 81 7.55 12.20 12.30
CA ALA A 81 8.23 12.57 11.06
C ALA A 81 7.16 12.75 9.98
N ASN A 82 6.49 13.92 10.02
CA ASN A 82 5.69 14.38 8.89
C ASN A 82 6.68 14.73 7.77
N PHE A 83 6.97 13.79 6.88
CA PHE A 83 7.74 14.10 5.67
C PHE A 83 6.85 14.92 4.75
N CYS A 84 6.92 16.24 4.94
CA CYS A 84 6.38 17.21 4.00
C CYS A 84 7.13 17.08 2.67
N PHE A 85 6.43 17.29 1.56
CA PHE A 85 7.02 17.21 0.21
C PHE A 85 8.20 18.18 0.03
N GLU A 86 8.28 19.24 0.84
CA GLU A 86 9.44 20.15 0.88
C GLU A 86 10.76 19.45 1.27
N ASP A 87 10.77 18.50 2.20
CA ASP A 87 12.01 17.85 2.68
C ASP A 87 12.68 16.96 1.61
N VAL A 88 11.88 16.36 0.72
CA VAL A 88 12.38 15.51 -0.38
C VAL A 88 13.13 16.33 -1.43
N THR A 89 12.73 17.58 -1.65
CA THR A 89 13.38 18.48 -2.62
C THR A 89 14.74 18.96 -2.11
N ILE A 90 14.89 19.16 -0.79
CA ILE A 90 16.16 19.55 -0.16
C ILE A 90 17.22 18.45 -0.30
N LEU A 91 16.83 17.16 -0.28
CA LEU A 91 17.77 16.05 -0.34
C LEU A 91 18.37 15.82 -1.75
N PHE A 92 17.65 16.20 -2.82
CA PHE A 92 18.06 15.94 -4.21
C PHE A 92 18.41 17.21 -5.02
N GLY A 93 18.29 18.41 -4.44
CA GLY A 93 18.39 19.67 -5.18
C GLY A 93 19.31 20.72 -4.55
N GLY A 94 20.53 20.34 -4.19
CA GLY A 94 21.44 21.24 -3.46
C GLY A 94 22.94 21.10 -3.72
N ARG A 95 23.38 20.70 -4.92
CA ARG A 95 24.67 21.13 -5.49
C ARG A 95 24.78 20.83 -6.98
#